data_AF-A0A4U0UP55-F1
#
_entry.id   AF-A0A4U0UP55-F1
#
_cell.length_a   1.000
_cell.length_b   1.000
_cell.length_c   1.000
_cell.angle_alpha   90.00
_cell.angle_beta   90.00
_cell.angle_gamma   90.00
#
_symmetry.space_group_name_H-M   'P 1'
#
loop_
_entity.id
_entity.type
_entity.pdbx_description
1 polymer ?
#
loop_
_entity_poly.entity_id
_entity_poly.type
_entity_poly.pdbx_seq_one_letter_code
_entity_poly.pdbx_strand_id
1 'polypeptide(L)'
;MKAVSAQDDFAKWARIRREHDKAKDKYDKQSADLTSFRTTFDRLVTAARWLGTQGANFLCNTYLSKDAMFWLPQGWVPYHVEWVLSFPRAPMGAVSINIWSMACACVIAMVSEGVQASLTLREGRVREGANKGEKLKMEAMGTGSKKEM
;
A
#
# COMPACT_ATOMS: atom_id res chain seq x y z
N MET A 1 34.08 -18.07 27.91
CA MET A 1 34.30 -18.38 29.35
C MET A 1 35.44 -19.39 29.41
N LYS A 2 36.57 -19.04 30.06
CA LYS A 2 37.63 -20.02 30.37
C LYS A 2 37.15 -20.90 31.52
N ALA A 3 37.42 -22.20 31.40
CA ALA A 3 36.84 -23.29 32.18
C ALA A 3 37.02 -23.11 33.69
N VAL A 4 35.92 -22.92 34.41
CA VAL A 4 35.83 -23.28 35.82
C VAL A 4 35.24 -24.69 35.84
N SER A 5 36.02 -25.65 36.35
CA SER A 5 35.57 -27.03 36.60
C SER A 5 34.28 -26.98 37.43
N ALA A 6 33.19 -27.50 36.87
CA ALA A 6 31.87 -27.47 37.50
C ALA A 6 31.78 -28.35 38.76
N GLN A 7 32.77 -29.21 39.01
CA GLN A 7 32.78 -30.14 40.14
C GLN A 7 33.61 -29.63 41.34
N ASP A 8 34.71 -28.91 41.14
CA ASP A 8 35.57 -28.46 42.25
C ASP A 8 35.19 -27.09 42.83
N ASP A 9 34.41 -26.30 42.08
CA ASP A 9 34.07 -24.91 42.41
C ASP A 9 32.57 -24.61 42.20
N PHE A 10 31.70 -25.59 42.44
CA PHE A 10 30.24 -25.50 42.22
C PHE A 10 29.62 -24.27 42.89
N ALA A 11 30.07 -23.89 44.09
CA ALA A 11 29.61 -22.70 44.79
C ALA A 11 29.96 -21.40 44.03
N LYS A 12 31.17 -21.29 43.48
CA LYS A 12 31.60 -20.13 42.67
C LYS A 12 30.91 -20.12 41.30
N TRP A 13 30.82 -21.28 40.65
CA TRP A 13 30.11 -21.43 39.39
C TRP A 13 28.63 -21.07 39.51
N ALA A 14 27.94 -21.57 40.55
CA ALA A 14 26.52 -21.25 40.79
C ALA A 14 26.30 -19.76 41.06
N ARG A 15 27.22 -19.09 41.76
CA ARG A 15 27.17 -17.64 41.98
C ARG A 15 27.33 -16.87 40.66
N ILE A 16 28.36 -17.19 39.87
CA ILE A 16 28.62 -16.56 38.56
C ILE A 16 27.45 -16.82 37.60
N ARG A 17 26.88 -18.03 37.60
CA ARG A 17 25.71 -18.38 36.79
C ARG A 17 24.50 -17.51 37.14
N ARG A 18 24.20 -17.34 38.43
CA ARG A 18 23.10 -16.45 38.89
C ARG A 18 23.35 -14.99 38.54
N GLU A 19 24.59 -14.50 38.66
CA GLU A 19 24.94 -13.13 38.26
C GLU A 19 24.83 -12.94 36.75
N HIS A 20 25.30 -13.90 35.96
CA HIS A 20 25.14 -13.92 34.51
C HIS A 20 23.67 -13.98 34.10
N ASP A 21 22.87 -14.86 34.70
CA ASP A 21 21.45 -15.01 34.37
C ASP A 21 20.67 -13.76 34.78
N LYS A 22 21.04 -13.09 35.89
CA LYS A 22 20.51 -11.77 36.25
C LYS A 22 20.90 -10.68 35.24
N ALA A 23 22.15 -10.66 34.78
CA ALA A 23 22.60 -9.69 33.78
C ALA A 23 21.93 -9.91 32.42
N LYS A 24 21.76 -11.18 32.03
CA LYS A 24 21.06 -11.59 30.81
C LYS A 24 19.58 -11.23 30.86
N ASP A 25 18.89 -11.52 31.96
CA ASP A 25 17.48 -11.15 32.14
C ASP A 25 17.28 -9.63 32.06
N LYS A 26 18.19 -8.83 32.62
CA LYS A 26 18.18 -7.36 32.46
C LYS A 26 18.37 -6.94 31.00
N TYR A 27 19.29 -7.56 30.28
CA TYR A 27 19.55 -7.26 28.87
C TYR A 27 18.35 -7.63 27.99
N ASP A 28 17.78 -8.82 28.18
CA ASP A 28 16.64 -9.30 27.41
C ASP A 28 15.41 -8.41 27.63
N LYS A 29 15.18 -7.95 28.87
CA LYS A 29 14.14 -6.96 29.20
C LYS A 29 14.36 -5.63 28.49
N GLN A 30 15.56 -5.05 28.59
CA GLN A 30 15.87 -3.79 27.92
C GLN A 30 15.77 -3.90 26.40
N SER A 31 16.19 -5.04 25.83
CA SER A 31 16.06 -5.32 24.39
C SER A 31 14.60 -5.43 23.97
N ALA A 32 13.76 -6.08 24.78
CA ALA A 32 12.32 -6.18 24.53
C ALA A 32 11.66 -4.80 24.59
N ASP A 33 12.00 -3.98 25.59
CA ASP A 33 11.50 -2.60 25.73
C ASP A 33 11.88 -1.74 24.52
N LEU A 34 13.14 -1.78 24.08
CA LEU A 34 13.60 -1.06 22.89
C LEU A 34 12.88 -1.52 21.62
N THR A 35 12.69 -2.83 21.46
CA THR A 35 11.99 -3.40 20.30
C THR A 35 10.52 -2.97 20.28
N SER A 36 9.86 -2.96 21.44
CA SER A 36 8.47 -2.51 21.58
C SER A 36 8.33 -1.02 21.30
N PHE A 37 9.26 -0.20 21.79
CA PHE A 37 9.30 1.24 21.53
C PHE A 37 9.48 1.52 20.04
N ARG A 38 10.44 0.86 19.39
CA ARG A 38 10.66 0.97 17.95
C ARG A 38 9.43 0.59 17.15
N THR A 39 8.79 -0.52 17.50
CA THR A 39 7.56 -0.97 16.82
C THR A 39 6.44 0.06 16.97
N THR A 40 6.30 0.67 18.15
CA THR A 40 5.27 1.69 18.42
C THR A 40 5.59 2.98 17.66
N PHE A 41 6.85 3.40 17.63
CA PHE A 41 7.31 4.55 16.85
C PHE A 41 7.07 4.36 15.36
N ASP A 42 7.47 3.21 14.80
CA ASP A 42 7.26 2.91 13.37
C ASP A 42 5.78 2.90 13.01
N ARG A 43 4.93 2.34 13.88
CA ARG A 43 3.46 2.39 13.72
C ARG A 43 2.93 3.82 13.78
N LEU A 44 3.40 4.62 14.74
CA LEU A 44 2.97 6.02 14.87
C LEU A 44 3.40 6.84 13.66
N VAL A 45 4.63 6.71 13.20
CA VAL A 45 5.14 7.43 12.02
C VAL A 45 4.40 7.00 10.77
N THR A 46 4.15 5.70 10.60
CA THR A 46 3.38 5.19 9.46
C THR A 46 1.94 5.69 9.51
N ALA A 47 1.30 5.64 10.68
CA ALA A 47 -0.05 6.15 10.86
C ALA A 47 -0.12 7.66 10.67
N ALA A 48 0.84 8.43 11.19
CA ALA A 48 0.92 9.88 11.02
C ALA A 48 1.17 10.26 9.56
N ARG A 49 2.01 9.52 8.83
CA ARG A 49 2.21 9.71 7.40
C ARG A 49 0.96 9.35 6.61
N TRP A 50 0.27 8.27 6.96
CA TRP A 50 -0.98 7.88 6.32
C TRP A 50 -2.09 8.89 6.59
N LEU A 51 -2.29 9.32 7.84
CA LEU A 51 -3.24 10.35 8.23
C LEU A 51 -2.89 11.71 7.63
N GLY A 52 -1.61 12.08 7.60
CA GLY A 52 -1.16 13.32 6.98
C GLY A 52 -1.41 13.30 5.49
N THR A 53 -1.08 12.20 4.81
CA THR A 53 -1.27 12.08 3.35
C THR A 53 -2.75 11.96 3.01
N GLN A 54 -3.47 11.01 3.59
CA GLN A 54 -4.89 10.75 3.29
C GLN A 54 -5.80 11.81 3.88
N GLY A 55 -5.54 12.26 5.10
CA GLY A 55 -6.29 13.33 5.75
C GLY A 55 -6.13 14.66 5.04
N ALA A 56 -4.90 15.04 4.63
CA ALA A 56 -4.73 16.24 3.81
C ALA A 56 -5.40 16.10 2.44
N ASN A 57 -5.29 14.93 1.79
CA ASN A 57 -6.02 14.68 0.55
C ASN A 57 -7.54 14.80 0.74
N PHE A 58 -8.09 14.25 1.82
CA PHE A 58 -9.52 14.34 2.13
C PHE A 58 -9.95 15.77 2.45
N LEU A 59 -9.16 16.52 3.23
CA LEU A 59 -9.44 17.92 3.54
C LEU A 59 -9.38 18.79 2.29
N CYS A 60 -8.34 18.64 1.46
CA CYS A 60 -8.25 19.33 0.17
C CYS A 60 -9.41 18.95 -0.75
N ASN A 61 -9.79 17.67 -0.79
CA ASN A 61 -10.91 17.20 -1.59
C ASN A 61 -12.23 17.82 -1.12
N THR A 62 -12.51 17.81 0.18
CA THR A 62 -13.74 18.41 0.73
C THR A 62 -13.78 19.93 0.57
N TYR A 63 -12.64 20.61 0.62
CA TYR A 63 -12.55 22.05 0.45
C TYR A 63 -12.72 22.46 -1.02
N LEU A 64 -11.97 21.83 -1.95
CA LEU A 64 -12.06 22.12 -3.38
C LEU A 64 -13.28 21.48 -4.07
N SER A 65 -14.00 20.56 -3.42
CA SER A 65 -15.24 19.97 -3.97
C SER A 65 -16.34 21.00 -4.22
N LYS A 66 -16.21 22.23 -3.70
CA LYS A 66 -17.18 23.31 -3.90
C LYS A 66 -16.93 24.13 -5.16
N ASP A 67 -15.73 24.03 -5.75
CA ASP A 67 -15.35 24.85 -6.90
C ASP A 67 -15.38 24.04 -8.20
N ALA A 68 -16.04 24.61 -9.21
CA ALA A 68 -16.04 24.12 -10.58
C ALA A 68 -14.68 24.40 -11.23
N MET A 69 -13.94 23.37 -11.65
CA MET A 69 -12.63 23.56 -12.29
C MET A 69 -12.76 24.18 -13.68
N PHE A 70 -13.70 23.65 -14.47
CA PHE A 70 -14.00 24.14 -15.82
C PHE A 70 -15.50 24.17 -16.02
N TRP A 71 -15.99 25.29 -16.56
CA TRP A 71 -17.38 25.43 -16.97
C TRP A 71 -17.47 25.07 -18.45
N LEU A 72 -18.31 24.11 -18.81
CA LEU A 72 -18.50 23.71 -20.19
C LEU A 72 -19.58 24.58 -20.84
N PRO A 73 -19.37 25.08 -22.06
CA PRO A 73 -20.43 25.76 -22.80
C PRO A 73 -21.60 24.80 -23.02
N GLN A 74 -22.81 25.31 -22.76
CA GLN A 74 -24.04 24.53 -22.73
C GLN A 74 -24.29 23.80 -24.06
N GLY A 75 -24.40 22.46 -24.01
CA GLY A 75 -24.69 21.61 -25.17
C GLY A 75 -23.48 20.99 -25.88
N TRP A 76 -22.27 21.12 -25.35
CA TRP A 76 -21.08 20.49 -25.95
C TRP A 76 -21.00 18.98 -25.68
N VAL A 77 -21.61 18.50 -24.59
CA VAL A 77 -21.61 17.08 -24.19
C VAL A 77 -23.04 16.60 -23.91
N PRO A 78 -23.35 15.31 -24.17
CA PRO A 78 -24.66 14.75 -23.88
C PRO A 78 -25.00 14.88 -22.38
N TYR A 79 -26.29 15.02 -22.06
CA TYR A 79 -26.78 15.17 -20.68
C TYR A 79 -26.24 14.12 -19.70
N HIS A 80 -26.07 12.87 -20.16
CA HIS A 80 -25.50 11.79 -19.35
C HIS A 80 -24.04 12.05 -18.96
N VAL A 81 -23.27 12.65 -19.86
CA VAL A 81 -21.84 12.96 -19.65
C VAL A 81 -21.71 14.17 -18.74
N GLU A 82 -22.56 15.19 -18.90
CA GLU A 82 -22.65 16.33 -17.98
C GLU A 82 -22.98 15.89 -16.53
N TRP A 83 -23.81 14.85 -16.37
CA TRP A 83 -24.12 14.28 -15.06
C TRP A 83 -22.92 13.55 -14.43
N VAL A 84 -22.19 12.74 -15.20
CA VAL A 84 -20.99 12.04 -14.70
C VAL A 84 -19.86 13.02 -14.38
N LEU A 85 -19.67 14.07 -15.17
CA LEU A 85 -18.65 15.09 -14.94
C LEU A 85 -18.94 15.97 -13.72
N SER A 86 -20.21 16.12 -13.33
CA SER A 86 -20.63 16.95 -12.19
C SER A 86 -20.68 16.18 -10.85
N PHE A 87 -20.77 14.84 -10.90
CA PHE A 87 -20.69 13.99 -9.70
C PHE A 87 -19.34 14.20 -8.99
N PRO A 88 -19.23 14.29 -7.65
CA PRO A 88 -20.25 14.18 -6.60
C PRO A 88 -20.74 15.51 -6.01
N ARG A 89 -20.27 16.69 -6.48
CA ARG A 89 -20.62 17.98 -5.85
C ARG A 89 -20.47 19.25 -6.71
N ALA A 90 -20.14 19.14 -7.99
CA ALA A 90 -20.06 20.32 -8.86
C ALA A 90 -21.45 20.68 -9.43
N PRO A 91 -21.76 21.97 -9.66
CA PRO A 91 -22.99 22.38 -10.33
C PRO A 91 -23.08 21.76 -11.73
N MET A 92 -24.28 21.38 -12.16
CA MET A 92 -24.51 20.78 -13.49
C MET A 92 -23.95 21.70 -14.59
N GLY A 93 -23.15 21.14 -15.50
CA GLY A 93 -22.42 21.89 -16.54
C GLY A 93 -20.95 22.20 -16.21
N ALA A 94 -20.43 21.76 -15.06
CA ALA A 94 -19.03 21.92 -14.68
C ALA A 94 -18.31 20.59 -14.39
N VAL A 95 -16.99 20.59 -14.59
CA VAL A 95 -16.10 19.46 -14.22
C VAL A 95 -15.81 19.48 -12.72
N SER A 96 -16.13 18.38 -12.03
CA SER A 96 -15.73 18.18 -10.64
C SER A 96 -14.22 18.03 -10.48
N ILE A 97 -13.68 18.62 -9.40
CA ILE A 97 -12.29 18.42 -8.95
C ILE A 97 -11.94 16.92 -8.81
N ASN A 98 -12.92 16.07 -8.46
CA ASN A 98 -12.73 14.64 -8.27
C ASN A 98 -12.47 13.90 -9.58
N ILE A 99 -13.29 14.15 -10.61
CA ILE A 99 -13.09 13.59 -11.95
C ILE A 99 -11.75 14.07 -12.52
N TRP A 100 -11.43 15.36 -12.34
CA TRP A 100 -10.16 15.91 -12.81
C TRP A 100 -8.96 15.25 -12.11
N SER A 101 -9.00 15.12 -10.79
CA SER A 101 -7.94 14.45 -10.01
C SER A 101 -7.80 12.98 -10.41
N MET A 102 -8.90 12.28 -10.64
CA MET A 102 -8.89 10.89 -11.11
C MET A 102 -8.27 10.78 -12.51
N ALA A 103 -8.62 11.68 -13.43
CA ALA A 103 -8.01 11.73 -14.75
C ALA A 103 -6.49 11.97 -14.66
N CYS A 104 -6.04 12.93 -13.84
CA CYS A 104 -4.62 13.15 -13.58
C CYS A 104 -3.95 11.91 -12.98
N ALA A 105 -4.61 11.22 -12.04
CA ALA A 105 -4.09 10.00 -11.43
C ALA A 105 -3.91 8.87 -12.45
N CYS A 106 -4.86 8.69 -13.37
CA CYS A 106 -4.73 7.72 -14.47
C CYS A 106 -3.53 8.03 -15.36
N VAL A 107 -3.35 9.31 -15.73
CA VAL A 107 -2.20 9.73 -16.56
C VAL A 107 -0.88 9.49 -15.84
N ILE A 108 -0.78 9.87 -14.56
CA ILE A 108 0.42 9.65 -13.75
C ILE A 108 0.71 8.14 -13.61
N ALA A 109 -0.31 7.32 -13.39
CA ALA A 109 -0.17 5.88 -13.29
C ALA A 109 0.42 5.28 -14.59
N MET A 110 -0.15 5.63 -15.74
CA MET A 110 0.35 5.19 -17.04
C MET A 110 1.81 5.60 -17.29
N VAL A 111 2.16 6.85 -16.96
CA VAL A 111 3.55 7.32 -17.09
C VAL A 111 4.46 6.57 -16.14
N SER A 112 4.03 6.32 -14.90
CA SER A 112 4.83 5.60 -13.91
C SER A 112 5.10 4.15 -14.31
N GLU A 113 4.10 3.46 -14.86
CA GLU A 113 4.25 2.11 -15.41
C GLU A 113 5.18 2.14 -16.63
N GLY A 114 5.04 3.13 -17.51
CA GLY A 114 5.94 3.33 -18.65
C GLY A 114 7.39 3.56 -18.24
N VAL A 115 7.64 4.36 -17.21
CA VAL A 115 8.98 4.60 -16.65
C VAL A 115 9.53 3.34 -16.00
N GLN A 116 8.74 2.63 -15.19
CA GLN A 116 9.17 1.37 -14.56
C GLN A 116 9.49 0.30 -15.60
N ALA A 117 8.67 0.17 -16.64
CA ALA A 117 8.93 -0.72 -17.77
C ALA A 117 10.23 -0.34 -18.47
N SER A 118 10.45 0.95 -18.72
CA SER A 118 11.67 1.46 -19.36
C SER A 118 12.93 1.20 -18.52
N LEU A 119 12.86 1.37 -17.20
CA LEU A 119 13.97 1.09 -16.28
C LEU A 119 14.25 -0.42 -16.17
N THR A 120 13.20 -1.24 -16.10
CA THR A 120 13.29 -2.71 -16.07
C THR A 120 13.93 -3.25 -17.36
N LEU A 121 13.60 -2.65 -18.52
CA LEU A 121 14.24 -2.96 -19.80
C LEU A 121 15.71 -2.54 -19.84
N ARG A 122 16.08 -1.38 -19.24
CA ARG A 122 17.49 -0.94 -19.13
C ARG A 122 18.33 -1.82 -18.21
N GLU A 123 17.76 -2.35 -17.14
CA GLU A 123 18.46 -3.24 -16.21
C GLU A 123 18.60 -4.69 -16.75
N GLY A 124 18.01 -5.01 -17.91
CA GLY A 124 18.06 -6.35 -18.51
C GLY A 124 17.37 -7.43 -17.66
N ARG A 125 16.65 -7.03 -16.61
CA ARG A 125 16.04 -7.92 -15.63
C ARG A 125 14.55 -7.93 -15.90
N VAL A 126 14.09 -8.86 -16.75
CA VAL A 126 12.67 -9.10 -16.99
C VAL A 126 12.03 -9.44 -15.64
N ARG A 127 11.33 -8.48 -15.03
CA ARG A 127 10.38 -8.77 -13.95
C ARG A 127 9.17 -9.42 -14.61
N GLU A 128 9.17 -10.76 -14.66
CA GLU A 128 7.94 -11.51 -14.94
C GLU A 128 6.88 -11.04 -13.94
N GLY A 129 5.82 -10.39 -14.44
CA GLY A 129 4.70 -9.98 -13.62
C GLY A 129 4.07 -11.20 -12.94
N ALA A 130 3.58 -11.01 -11.72
CA ALA A 130 3.00 -12.04 -10.86
C ALA A 130 1.70 -12.71 -11.38
N ASN A 131 1.41 -12.63 -12.68
CA ASN A 131 0.23 -13.18 -13.35
C ASN A 131 0.59 -14.30 -14.34
N LYS A 132 1.42 -15.25 -13.91
CA LYS A 132 1.64 -16.52 -14.62
C LYS A 132 0.97 -17.63 -13.80
N GLY A 133 -0.35 -17.69 -13.84
CA GLY A 133 -1.07 -18.71 -13.06
C GLY A 133 -2.58 -18.80 -13.23
N GLU A 134 -3.27 -17.74 -13.65
CA GLU A 134 -4.71 -17.87 -13.88
C GLU A 134 -4.99 -18.38 -15.29
N LYS A 135 -5.23 -19.68 -15.39
CA LYS A 135 -5.78 -20.30 -16.60
C LYS A 135 -7.12 -19.62 -16.86
N LEU A 136 -7.17 -18.75 -17.87
CA LEU A 136 -8.40 -18.28 -18.49
C LEU A 136 -9.23 -19.53 -18.82
N LYS A 137 -10.23 -19.82 -17.99
CA LYS A 137 -11.26 -20.80 -18.30
C LYS A 137 -12.07 -20.21 -19.45
N MET A 138 -11.67 -20.50 -20.69
CA MET A 138 -12.61 -20.53 -21.79
C MET A 138 -13.58 -21.67 -21.50
N GLU A 139 -14.74 -21.36 -20.94
CA GLU A 139 -15.88 -22.27 -21.04
C GLU A 139 -16.23 -22.41 -22.51
N ALA A 140 -16.07 -23.63 -23.01
CA ALA A 140 -16.44 -24.01 -24.36
C ALA A 140 -17.94 -23.78 -24.54
N MET A 141 -18.29 -22.83 -25.41
CA MET A 141 -19.61 -22.68 -25.99
C MET A 141 -19.97 -24.00 -26.70
N GLY A 142 -20.79 -24.81 -26.02
CA GLY A 142 -21.29 -26.08 -26.53
C GLY A 142 -22.03 -25.89 -27.84
N THR A 143 -21.40 -26.33 -28.92
CA THR A 143 -22.01 -26.44 -30.25
C THR A 143 -22.94 -27.64 -30.23
N GLY A 144 -24.22 -27.43 -29.93
CA GLY A 144 -25.26 -28.43 -30.09
C GLY A 144 -25.74 -28.46 -31.53
N SER A 145 -25.17 -29.34 -32.36
CA SER A 145 -25.79 -29.75 -33.63
C SER A 145 -25.89 -31.28 -33.71
N LYS A 146 -27.14 -31.72 -33.90
CA LYS A 146 -27.63 -32.94 -34.57
C LYS A 146 -27.42 -34.32 -33.93
N LYS A 147 -28.55 -34.99 -33.63
CA LYS A 147 -29.05 -36.27 -34.20
C LYS A 147 -30.34 -36.67 -33.44
N GLU A 148 -31.51 -36.59 -34.06
CA GLU A 148 -32.24 -37.71 -34.69
C GLU A 148 -32.57 -38.88 -33.75
N MET A 149 -33.78 -38.86 -33.19
CA MET A 149 -34.80 -39.93 -33.19
C MET A 149 -36.15 -39.33 -32.78
#